data_AF-A0A410PLT1-F1
#
_entry.id   AF-A0A410PLT1-F1
#
_cell.length_a   1.000
_cell.length_b   1.000
_cell.length_c   1.000
_cell.angle_alpha   90.00
_cell.angle_beta   90.00
_cell.angle_gamma   90.00
#
_symmetry.space_group_name_H-M   'P 1'
#
loop_
_entity.id
_entity.type
_entity.pdbx_description
1 polymer ?
#
loop_
_entity_poly.entity_id
_entity_poly.type
_entity_poly.pdbx_seq_one_letter_code
_entity_poly.pdbx_strand_id
1 'polypeptide(L)'
;MRKFFVIFAPIVIIAISIIVALSGTFLKKPMKGWDNVPEHMETTTKAIMADDWALAEQSESKLETAWKAVIKRIQFSGERDEMHELTVSIFRLKASITSKDKSSALMELSEAKEHWDGLCK
;
A
#
# COMPACT_ATOMS: atom_id res chain seq x y z
N MET A 1 -3.22 -44.51 11.95
CA MET A 1 -3.48 -43.05 12.09
C MET A 1 -2.22 -42.20 12.22
N ARG A 2 -1.23 -42.52 13.08
CA ARG A 2 0.04 -41.74 13.17
C ARG A 2 0.77 -41.56 11.83
N LYS A 3 0.92 -42.63 11.04
CA LYS A 3 1.62 -42.58 9.73
C LYS A 3 0.94 -41.65 8.71
N PHE A 4 -0.40 -41.56 8.74
CA PHE A 4 -1.15 -40.66 7.86
C PHE A 4 -0.93 -39.20 8.27
N PHE A 5 -0.99 -38.88 9.56
CA PHE A 5 -0.72 -37.53 10.08
C PHE A 5 0.72 -37.07 9.81
N VAL A 6 1.70 -37.97 9.88
CA VAL A 6 3.13 -37.64 9.63
C VAL A 6 3.39 -37.25 8.18
N ILE A 7 2.63 -37.79 7.22
CA ILE A 7 2.75 -37.43 5.79
C ILE A 7 1.82 -36.28 5.42
N PHE A 8 0.60 -36.27 5.97
CA PHE A 8 -0.42 -35.27 5.64
C PHE A 8 -0.07 -33.87 6.18
N ALA A 9 0.45 -33.78 7.41
CA ALA A 9 0.80 -32.49 8.02
C ALA A 9 1.80 -31.66 7.19
N PRO A 10 2.96 -32.19 6.75
CA PRO A 10 3.89 -31.41 5.92
C PRO A 10 3.29 -31.04 4.56
N ILE A 11 2.48 -31.91 3.93
CA ILE A 11 1.80 -31.59 2.66
C ILE A 11 0.86 -30.39 2.84
N VAL A 12 0.06 -30.38 3.92
CA VAL A 12 -0.84 -29.26 4.22
C VAL A 12 -0.07 -27.98 4.49
N ILE A 13 1.03 -28.04 5.24
CA ILE A 13 1.87 -26.87 5.53
C ILE A 13 2.46 -26.30 4.23
N ILE A 14 2.98 -27.15 3.34
CA ILE A 14 3.50 -26.73 2.04
C ILE A 14 2.39 -26.11 1.19
N ALA A 15 1.21 -26.74 1.13
CA ALA A 15 0.07 -26.22 0.39
C ALA A 15 -0.37 -24.84 0.90
N ILE A 16 -0.48 -24.66 2.22
CA ILE A 16 -0.80 -23.36 2.83
C ILE A 16 0.27 -22.32 2.49
N SER A 17 1.55 -22.69 2.56
CA SER A 17 2.66 -21.78 2.24
C SER A 17 2.61 -21.30 0.80
N ILE A 18 2.31 -22.19 -0.15
CA ILE A 18 2.13 -21.84 -1.57
C ILE A 18 0.92 -20.92 -1.75
N ILE A 19 -0.20 -21.20 -1.08
CA ILE A 19 -1.39 -20.33 -1.13
C ILE A 19 -1.06 -18.93 -0.61
N VAL A 20 -0.36 -18.83 0.52
CA VAL A 20 0.06 -17.54 1.10
C VAL A 20 0.99 -16.80 0.13
N ALA A 21 1.98 -17.47 -0.45
CA ALA A 21 2.89 -16.85 -1.42
C ALA A 21 2.17 -16.33 -2.67
N LEU A 22 1.20 -17.08 -3.19
CA LEU A 22 0.43 -16.68 -4.39
C LEU A 22 -0.67 -15.64 -4.09
N SER A 23 -1.09 -15.53 -2.83
CA SER A 23 -2.20 -14.64 -2.43
C SER A 23 -1.91 -13.15 -2.59
N GLY A 24 -0.63 -12.76 -2.68
CA GLY A 24 -0.22 -11.36 -2.81
C GLY A 24 -0.90 -10.64 -3.98
N THR A 25 -1.01 -11.29 -5.14
CA THR A 25 -1.66 -10.71 -6.33
C THR A 25 -3.15 -10.40 -6.14
N PHE A 26 -3.85 -11.13 -5.26
CA PHE A 26 -5.26 -10.90 -4.97
C PHE A 26 -5.47 -9.93 -3.80
N LEU A 27 -4.64 -10.02 -2.76
CA LEU A 27 -4.76 -9.21 -1.54
C LEU A 27 -4.32 -7.75 -1.71
N LYS A 28 -3.52 -7.45 -2.75
CA LYS A 28 -3.11 -6.10 -3.15
C LYS A 28 -4.23 -5.30 -3.84
N LYS A 29 -5.25 -5.98 -4.40
CA LYS A 29 -6.36 -5.31 -5.10
C LYS A 29 -7.28 -4.58 -4.11
N PRO A 30 -7.82 -3.41 -4.48
CA PRO A 30 -8.83 -2.74 -3.67
C PRO A 30 -10.04 -3.67 -3.51
N MET A 31 -10.42 -3.95 -2.26
CA MET A 31 -11.62 -4.74 -1.97
C MET A 31 -12.87 -3.86 -2.02
N LYS A 32 -12.73 -2.53 -1.86
CA LYS A 32 -13.76 -1.50 -1.95
C LYS A 32 -13.15 -0.21 -2.54
N GLY A 33 -13.94 0.86 -2.71
CA GLY A 33 -13.40 2.14 -3.22
C GLY A 33 -12.53 2.89 -2.21
N TRP A 34 -12.72 2.67 -0.90
CA TRP A 34 -12.01 3.42 0.14
C TRP A 34 -10.55 2.99 0.32
N ASP A 35 -10.19 1.77 -0.05
CA ASP A 35 -8.83 1.23 0.02
C ASP A 35 -8.07 1.30 -1.32
N ASN A 36 -8.55 2.13 -2.24
CA ASN A 36 -7.92 2.36 -3.54
C ASN A 36 -6.77 3.38 -3.42
N VAL A 37 -5.59 2.89 -3.06
CA VAL A 37 -4.36 3.70 -2.90
C VAL A 37 -4.02 4.51 -4.17
N PRO A 38 -4.02 3.93 -5.39
CA PRO A 38 -3.82 4.69 -6.64
C PRO A 38 -4.77 5.87 -6.85
N GLU A 39 -6.06 5.68 -6.58
CA GLU A 39 -7.07 6.72 -6.76
C GLU A 39 -6.89 7.89 -5.79
N HIS A 40 -6.55 7.59 -4.52
CA HIS A 40 -6.25 8.64 -3.55
C HIS A 40 -4.95 9.37 -3.89
N MET A 41 -3.92 8.68 -4.39
CA MET A 41 -2.69 9.33 -4.88
C MET A 41 -2.99 10.27 -6.06
N GLU A 42 -3.81 9.85 -7.02
CA GLU A 42 -4.19 10.68 -8.16
C GLU A 42 -5.00 11.90 -7.73
N THR A 43 -5.95 11.73 -6.81
CA THR A 43 -6.77 12.83 -6.29
C THR A 43 -5.91 13.84 -5.54
N THR A 44 -5.01 13.38 -4.68
CA THR A 44 -4.06 14.24 -3.96
C THR A 44 -3.13 14.98 -4.92
N THR A 45 -2.65 14.31 -5.97
CA THR A 45 -1.83 14.93 -7.03
C THR A 45 -2.59 16.09 -7.70
N LYS A 46 -3.84 15.86 -8.12
CA LYS A 46 -4.68 16.90 -8.75
C LYS A 46 -4.94 18.08 -7.81
N ALA A 47 -5.20 17.81 -6.53
CA ALA A 47 -5.41 18.83 -5.52
C ALA A 47 -4.17 19.71 -5.32
N ILE A 48 -2.98 19.10 -5.19
CA ILE A 48 -1.71 19.82 -5.07
C ILE A 48 -1.40 20.63 -6.33
N MET A 49 -1.63 20.06 -7.52
CA MET A 49 -1.43 20.78 -8.77
C MET A 49 -2.32 22.03 -8.88
N ALA A 50 -3.54 21.96 -8.37
CA ALA A 50 -4.49 23.08 -8.30
C ALA A 50 -4.27 24.04 -7.12
N ASP A 51 -3.26 23.81 -6.28
CA ASP A 51 -3.01 24.55 -5.02
C ASP A 51 -4.21 24.51 -4.05
N ASP A 52 -5.09 23.50 -4.18
CA ASP A 52 -6.20 23.24 -3.27
C ASP A 52 -5.71 22.42 -2.07
N TRP A 53 -5.08 23.12 -1.13
CA TRP A 53 -4.49 22.51 0.06
C TRP A 53 -5.52 21.83 0.97
N ALA A 54 -6.76 22.31 1.00
CA ALA A 54 -7.82 21.71 1.80
C ALA A 54 -8.24 20.35 1.23
N LEU A 55 -8.41 20.27 -0.10
CA LEU A 55 -8.65 19.00 -0.78
C LEU A 55 -7.44 18.07 -0.70
N ALA A 56 -6.22 18.61 -0.78
CA ALA A 56 -4.99 17.83 -0.67
C ALA A 56 -4.88 17.16 0.71
N GLU A 57 -5.13 17.90 1.79
CA GLU A 57 -5.11 17.36 3.16
C GLU A 57 -6.21 16.30 3.38
N GLN A 58 -7.43 16.56 2.87
CA GLN A 58 -8.50 15.57 2.95
C GLN A 58 -8.15 14.28 2.17
N SER A 59 -7.56 14.42 0.99
CA SER A 59 -7.24 13.29 0.11
C SER A 59 -6.02 12.51 0.60
N GLU A 60 -5.02 13.19 1.17
CA GLU A 60 -3.88 12.56 1.85
C GLU A 60 -4.33 11.73 3.05
N SER A 61 -5.25 12.23 3.87
CA SER A 61 -5.80 11.47 5.01
C SER A 61 -6.52 10.19 4.56
N LYS A 62 -7.22 10.24 3.42
CA LYS A 62 -7.83 9.06 2.79
C LYS A 62 -6.77 8.10 2.25
N LEU A 63 -5.71 8.61 1.63
CA LEU A 63 -4.56 7.83 1.18
C LEU A 63 -3.89 7.10 2.34
N GLU A 64 -3.58 7.79 3.45
CA GLU A 64 -2.98 7.20 4.65
C GLU A 64 -3.88 6.09 5.22
N THR A 65 -5.19 6.32 5.27
CA THR A 65 -6.18 5.34 5.74
C THR A 65 -6.26 4.12 4.83
N ALA A 66 -6.29 4.32 3.51
CA ALA A 66 -6.27 3.26 2.51
C ALA A 66 -5.00 2.42 2.63
N TRP A 67 -3.85 3.07 2.74
CA TRP A 67 -2.56 2.41 2.89
C TRP A 67 -2.49 1.55 4.16
N LYS A 68 -2.92 2.10 5.31
CA LYS A 68 -3.00 1.35 6.58
C LYS A 68 -3.89 0.11 6.51
N ALA A 69 -4.90 0.10 5.64
CA ALA A 69 -5.73 -1.08 5.41
C ALA A 69 -5.05 -2.10 4.50
N VAL A 70 -4.44 -1.64 3.40
CA VAL A 70 -3.72 -2.49 2.45
C VAL A 70 -2.53 -3.18 3.12
N ILE A 71 -1.69 -2.44 3.83
CA ILE A 71 -0.47 -2.98 4.47
C ILE A 71 -0.78 -4.15 5.40
N LYS A 72 -1.88 -4.08 6.17
CA LYS A 72 -2.31 -5.17 7.05
C LYS A 72 -2.62 -6.48 6.30
N ARG A 73 -3.08 -6.38 5.04
CA ARG A 73 -3.38 -7.53 4.18
C ARG A 73 -2.14 -8.11 3.53
N ILE A 74 -1.18 -7.26 3.17
CA ILE A 74 -0.02 -7.65 2.36
C ILE A 74 1.28 -7.82 3.16
N GLN A 75 1.29 -7.52 4.47
CA GLN A 75 2.48 -7.56 5.33
C GLN A 75 3.28 -8.88 5.32
N PHE A 76 2.65 -10.00 4.96
CA PHE A 76 3.28 -11.32 4.90
C PHE A 76 3.71 -11.75 3.49
N SER A 77 3.32 -11.01 2.46
CA SER A 77 3.54 -11.37 1.05
C SER A 77 4.14 -10.24 0.20
N GLY A 78 4.12 -8.99 0.67
CA GLY A 78 4.75 -7.85 0.01
C GLY A 78 6.23 -7.71 0.38
N GLU A 79 6.98 -7.07 -0.51
CA GLU A 79 8.37 -6.69 -0.22
C GLU A 79 8.40 -5.66 0.91
N ARG A 80 9.13 -5.98 1.99
CA ARG A 80 9.12 -5.20 3.22
C ARG A 80 9.69 -3.80 3.03
N ASP A 81 10.69 -3.68 2.16
CA ASP A 81 11.34 -2.41 1.87
C ASP A 81 10.39 -1.51 1.09
N GLU A 82 9.72 -2.03 0.05
CA GLU A 82 8.70 -1.28 -0.70
C GLU A 82 7.54 -0.81 0.20
N MET A 83 7.07 -1.65 1.12
CA MET A 83 6.06 -1.25 2.10
C MET A 83 6.57 -0.16 3.05
N HIS A 84 7.84 -0.25 3.45
CA HIS A 84 8.45 0.72 4.36
C HIS A 84 8.60 2.07 3.67
N GLU A 85 9.20 2.10 2.48
CA GLU A 85 9.47 3.35 1.76
C GLU A 85 8.16 4.02 1.32
N LEU A 86 7.15 3.28 0.84
CA LEU A 86 5.82 3.85 0.60
C LEU A 86 5.23 4.51 1.87
N THR A 87 5.41 3.87 3.04
CA THR A 87 4.95 4.45 4.31
C THR A 87 5.69 5.75 4.63
N VAL A 88 7.00 5.79 4.40
CA VAL A 88 7.83 6.98 4.60
C VAL A 88 7.38 8.10 3.67
N SER A 89 7.19 7.82 2.38
CA SER A 89 6.74 8.83 1.40
C SER A 89 5.37 9.40 1.74
N ILE A 90 4.42 8.58 2.22
CA ILE A 90 3.10 9.09 2.67
C ILE A 90 3.26 10.05 3.86
N PHE A 91 4.13 9.74 4.83
CA PHE A 91 4.36 10.65 5.96
C PHE A 91 5.05 11.96 5.55
N ARG A 92 6.01 11.90 4.63
CA ARG A 92 6.66 13.09 4.09
C ARG A 92 5.70 13.92 3.25
N LEU A 93 4.88 13.29 2.41
CA LEU A 93 3.79 13.93 1.67
C LEU A 93 2.87 14.72 2.60
N LYS A 94 2.45 14.12 3.72
CA LYS A 94 1.66 14.81 4.74
C LYS A 94 2.33 16.07 5.25
N ALA A 95 3.61 15.99 5.62
CA ALA A 95 4.39 17.13 6.08
C ALA A 95 4.52 18.22 5.00
N SER A 96 4.72 17.83 3.74
CA SER A 96 4.78 18.74 2.60
C SER A 96 3.44 19.44 2.33
N ILE A 97 2.32 18.73 2.45
CA ILE A 97 0.98 19.32 2.33
C ILE A 97 0.72 20.32 3.48
N THR A 98 1.04 19.94 4.73
CA THR A 98 0.88 20.84 5.89
C THR A 98 1.73 22.10 5.76
N SER A 99 2.94 21.99 5.21
CA SER A 99 3.83 23.13 4.95
C SER A 99 3.54 23.86 3.63
N LYS A 100 2.58 23.37 2.84
CA LYS A 100 2.23 23.87 1.50
C LYS A 100 3.41 23.89 0.53
N ASP A 101 4.34 22.96 0.70
CA ASP A 101 5.46 22.76 -0.21
C ASP A 101 5.03 21.86 -1.37
N LYS A 102 4.64 22.50 -2.48
CA LYS A 102 4.19 21.84 -3.70
C LYS A 102 5.25 20.93 -4.31
N SER A 103 6.51 21.36 -4.30
CA SER A 103 7.59 20.60 -4.95
C SER A 103 7.86 19.32 -4.19
N SER A 104 8.02 19.42 -2.86
CA SER A 104 8.23 18.26 -2.01
C SER A 104 7.02 17.34 -2.03
N ALA A 105 5.79 17.86 -1.99
CA ALA A 105 4.59 17.03 -2.04
C ALA A 105 4.49 16.22 -3.34
N LEU A 106 4.81 16.81 -4.49
CA LEU A 106 4.81 16.11 -5.78
C LEU A 106 5.95 15.09 -5.88
N MET A 107 7.12 15.38 -5.30
CA MET A 107 8.24 14.44 -5.22
C MET A 107 7.85 13.18 -4.44
N GLU A 108 7.29 13.36 -3.24
CA GLU A 108 6.88 12.25 -2.37
C GLU A 108 5.72 11.43 -2.97
N LEU A 109 4.80 12.06 -3.70
CA LEU A 109 3.77 11.34 -4.47
C LEU A 109 4.36 10.49 -5.60
N SER A 110 5.40 10.98 -6.27
CA SER A 110 6.08 10.22 -7.31
C SER A 110 6.80 9.01 -6.73
N GLU A 111 7.48 9.18 -5.59
CA GLU A 111 8.16 8.09 -4.88
C GLU A 111 7.17 7.06 -4.35
N ALA A 112 6.08 7.51 -3.72
CA ALA A 112 4.97 6.65 -3.29
C ALA A 112 4.39 5.84 -4.45
N LYS A 113 4.25 6.43 -5.64
CA LYS A 113 3.77 5.73 -6.83
C LYS A 113 4.74 4.64 -7.28
N GLU A 114 6.04 4.91 -7.31
CA GLU A 114 7.04 3.90 -7.68
C GLU A 114 7.02 2.72 -6.71
N HIS A 115 6.97 2.98 -5.40
CA HIS A 115 6.90 1.92 -4.40
C HIS A 115 5.60 1.12 -4.48
N TRP A 116 4.48 1.78 -4.75
CA TRP A 116 3.22 1.09 -5.01
C TRP A 116 3.31 0.18 -6.25
N ASP A 117 3.88 0.67 -7.34
CA ASP A 117 4.05 -0.11 -8.57
C ASP A 117 5.06 -1.26 -8.35
N GLY A 118 6.10 -1.05 -7.54
CA GLY A 118 7.01 -2.08 -7.04
C GLY A 118 6.28 -3.18 -6.26
N LEU A 119 5.37 -2.81 -5.36
CA LEU A 119 4.49 -3.75 -4.68
C LEU A 119 3.55 -4.48 -5.65
N CYS A 120 3.22 -3.94 -6.82
CA CYS A 120 2.34 -4.59 -7.79
C CYS A 120 3.06 -5.52 -8.78
N LYS A 121 4.38 -5.47 -8.87
CA LYS A 121 5.21 -6.42 -9.64
C LYS A 121 5.21 -7.80 -8.97
#